data_AF-A0AAV5QAS7-F1
#
_entry.id   AF-A0AAV5QAS7-F1
#
_cell.length_a   1.000
_cell.length_b   1.000
_cell.length_c   1.000
_cell.angle_alpha   90.00
_cell.angle_beta   90.00
_cell.angle_gamma   90.00
#
_symmetry.space_group_name_H-M   'P 1'
#
loop_
_entity.id
_entity.type
_entity.pdbx_description
1 polymer ?
#
loop_
_entity_poly.entity_id
_entity_poly.type
_entity_poly.pdbx_seq_one_letter_code
_entity_poly.pdbx_strand_id
1 'polypeptide(L)'
;MTSNFQPLINEQGSANAQSLAERAEKNGIKSKFNNDPQVAIDTFPIFKRYNFFNPDSVEKDKNAFAGLIRMCVHFEIETMAFMQTMGFPVEQIFTSTVDKFMGQNTVDSLKDLYPNIPISTFRELSKDIQKDVYCYLRQTLNLPKLAWD
;
A
#
# COMPACT_ATOMS: atom_id res chain seq x y z
N MET A 1 9.28 -19.84 36.22
CA MET A 1 8.93 -18.44 35.94
C MET A 1 8.24 -18.41 34.59
N THR A 2 6.91 -18.41 34.56
CA THR A 2 6.15 -18.20 33.33
C THR A 2 6.18 -16.71 33.04
N SER A 3 6.99 -16.31 32.07
CA SER A 3 6.92 -14.96 31.50
C SER A 3 5.50 -14.78 30.95
N ASN A 4 4.67 -14.02 31.67
CA ASN A 4 3.42 -13.50 31.12
C ASN A 4 3.80 -12.54 29.99
N PHE A 5 3.98 -13.08 28.79
CA PHE A 5 3.99 -12.32 27.55
C PHE A 5 2.55 -11.82 27.35
N GLN A 6 2.17 -10.76 28.07
CA GLN A 6 1.06 -9.94 27.62
C GLN A 6 1.57 -9.21 26.38
N PRO A 7 0.95 -9.37 25.19
CA PRO A 7 1.27 -8.51 24.08
C PRO A 7 1.08 -7.05 24.56
N LEU A 8 2.10 -6.23 24.34
CA LEU A 8 2.08 -4.79 24.65
C LEU A 8 1.10 -4.11 23.69
N ILE A 9 -0.19 -4.27 23.97
CA ILE A 9 -1.25 -3.53 23.31
C ILE A 9 -1.24 -2.13 23.90
N ASN A 10 -1.01 -1.14 23.05
CA ASN A 10 -1.21 0.26 23.40
C ASN A 10 -2.71 0.56 23.32
N GLU A 11 -3.36 0.93 24.42
CA GLU A 11 -4.82 1.18 24.45
C GLU A 11 -5.22 2.34 23.52
N GLN A 12 -4.47 3.44 23.56
CA GLN A 12 -4.69 4.58 22.64
C GLN A 12 -4.41 4.16 21.18
N GLY A 13 -3.39 3.35 20.99
CA GLY A 13 -3.02 2.74 19.72
C GLY A 13 -4.13 1.87 19.13
N SER A 14 -4.75 1.03 19.96
CA SER A 14 -5.90 0.21 19.58
C SER A 14 -7.11 1.05 19.20
N ALA A 15 -7.41 2.10 19.98
CA ALA A 15 -8.49 3.02 19.64
C ALA A 15 -8.26 3.74 18.30
N ASN A 16 -7.01 4.16 18.03
CA ASN A 16 -6.62 4.76 16.76
C ASN A 16 -6.77 3.77 15.59
N ALA A 17 -6.34 2.53 15.78
CA ALA A 17 -6.44 1.46 14.79
C ALA A 17 -7.90 1.09 14.48
N GLN A 18 -8.75 1.02 15.50
CA GLN A 18 -10.18 0.81 15.33
C GLN A 18 -10.82 1.97 14.54
N SER A 19 -10.50 3.22 14.92
CA SER A 19 -11.01 4.40 14.22
C SER A 19 -10.54 4.44 12.75
N LEU A 20 -9.31 4.00 12.46
CA LEU A 20 -8.83 3.83 11.10
C LEU A 20 -9.65 2.79 10.33
N ALA A 21 -9.92 1.63 10.93
CA ALA A 21 -10.72 0.58 10.32
C ALA A 21 -12.15 1.06 10.00
N GLU A 22 -12.78 1.79 10.93
CA GLU A 22 -14.10 2.39 10.74
C GLU A 22 -14.11 3.42 9.60
N ARG A 23 -13.08 4.28 9.52
CA ARG A 23 -12.95 5.24 8.40
C ARG A 23 -12.73 4.52 7.08
N ALA A 24 -11.92 3.45 7.05
CA ALA A 24 -11.67 2.67 5.84
C ALA A 24 -12.95 2.00 5.33
N GLU A 25 -13.76 1.46 6.24
CA GLU A 25 -15.07 0.87 5.93
C GLU A 25 -16.06 1.92 5.43
N LYS A 26 -16.21 3.03 6.17
CA LYS A 26 -17.12 4.13 5.82
C LYS A 26 -16.83 4.73 4.44
N ASN A 27 -15.56 4.82 4.07
CA ASN A 27 -15.12 5.33 2.76
C ASN A 27 -15.04 4.24 1.68
N GLY A 28 -15.43 3.00 1.99
CA GLY A 28 -15.43 1.87 1.05
C GLY A 28 -14.04 1.48 0.53
N ILE A 29 -12.96 1.89 1.19
CA ILE A 29 -11.60 1.75 0.66
C ILE A 29 -11.20 0.28 0.52
N LYS A 30 -11.61 -0.55 1.47
CA LYS A 30 -11.32 -1.98 1.47
C LYS A 30 -11.96 -2.74 0.30
N SER A 31 -13.07 -2.24 -0.26
CA SER A 31 -13.80 -2.89 -1.35
C SER A 31 -13.59 -2.22 -2.71
N LYS A 32 -13.27 -0.91 -2.72
CA LYS A 32 -13.16 -0.08 -3.91
C LYS A 32 -12.25 -0.65 -5.01
N PHE A 33 -11.12 -1.26 -4.63
CA PHE A 33 -10.13 -1.78 -5.57
C PHE A 33 -10.19 -3.32 -5.75
N ASN A 34 -11.24 -3.99 -5.26
CA ASN A 34 -11.28 -5.46 -5.26
C ASN A 34 -11.85 -6.05 -6.55
N ASN A 35 -12.82 -5.38 -7.18
CA ASN A 35 -13.68 -5.99 -8.19
C ASN A 35 -13.43 -5.45 -9.61
N ASP A 36 -13.23 -4.14 -9.75
CA ASP A 36 -13.06 -3.48 -11.04
C ASP A 36 -11.63 -2.93 -11.17
N PRO A 37 -10.77 -3.56 -12.01
CA PRO A 37 -9.42 -3.08 -12.27
C PRO A 37 -9.37 -1.64 -12.81
N GLN A 38 -10.42 -1.17 -13.49
CA GLN A 38 -10.48 0.17 -14.06
C GLN A 38 -10.43 1.25 -12.97
N VAL A 39 -10.99 0.97 -11.79
CA VAL A 39 -10.96 1.90 -10.66
C VAL A 39 -9.52 2.24 -10.25
N ALA A 40 -8.59 1.29 -10.34
CA ALA A 40 -7.17 1.53 -10.04
C ALA A 40 -6.55 2.48 -11.07
N ILE A 41 -6.84 2.29 -12.36
CA ILE A 41 -6.33 3.13 -13.46
C ILE A 41 -6.85 4.56 -13.35
N ASP A 42 -8.15 4.70 -13.10
CA ASP A 42 -8.81 6.00 -13.02
C ASP A 42 -8.38 6.78 -11.78
N THR A 43 -8.00 6.07 -10.70
CA THR A 43 -7.56 6.70 -9.44
C THR A 43 -6.07 7.06 -9.46
N PHE A 44 -5.22 6.22 -10.07
CA PHE A 44 -3.77 6.33 -9.97
C PHE A 44 -3.09 6.42 -11.34
N PRO A 45 -2.77 7.63 -11.84
CA PRO A 45 -2.16 7.80 -13.15
C PRO A 45 -0.65 7.52 -13.19
N ILE A 46 -0.05 7.02 -12.10
CA ILE A 46 1.40 6.86 -11.91
C ILE A 46 2.07 5.98 -12.98
N PHE A 47 1.33 5.01 -13.51
CA PHE A 47 1.82 4.10 -14.56
C PHE A 47 2.25 4.86 -15.83
N LYS A 48 1.69 6.05 -16.10
CA LYS A 48 2.02 6.86 -17.28
C LYS A 48 3.49 7.30 -17.33
N ARG A 49 4.23 7.18 -16.23
CA ARG A 49 5.68 7.44 -16.16
C ARG A 49 6.53 6.29 -16.75
N TYR A 50 5.93 5.13 -17.01
CA TYR A 50 6.61 3.91 -17.41
C TYR A 50 6.15 3.44 -18.79
N ASN A 51 7.00 3.60 -19.80
CA ASN A 51 6.68 3.25 -21.19
C ASN A 51 6.43 1.74 -21.42
N PHE A 52 6.97 0.87 -20.56
CA PHE A 52 6.81 -0.57 -20.68
C PHE A 52 5.48 -1.08 -20.11
N PHE A 53 4.74 -0.24 -19.37
CA PHE A 53 3.59 -0.64 -18.57
C PHE A 53 2.36 0.22 -18.89
N ASN A 54 1.41 -0.35 -19.62
CA ASN A 54 0.33 0.38 -20.28
C ASN A 54 -1.06 -0.14 -19.86
N PRO A 55 -1.44 -0.04 -18.56
CA PRO A 55 -2.68 -0.60 -18.04
C PRO A 55 -3.96 0.02 -18.63
N ASP A 56 -3.89 1.22 -19.20
CA ASP A 56 -5.03 1.88 -19.85
C ASP A 56 -5.41 1.27 -21.22
N SER A 57 -4.51 0.49 -21.80
CA SER A 57 -4.64 -0.02 -23.17
C SER A 57 -4.32 -1.51 -23.31
N VAL A 58 -3.66 -2.11 -22.31
CA VAL A 58 -3.27 -3.52 -22.31
C VAL A 58 -3.87 -4.24 -21.11
N GLU A 59 -4.68 -5.28 -21.37
CA GLU A 59 -5.47 -5.98 -20.34
C GLU A 59 -4.60 -6.73 -19.31
N LYS A 60 -3.46 -7.31 -19.72
CA LYS A 60 -2.53 -7.95 -18.76
C LYS A 60 -1.93 -6.91 -17.80
N ASP A 61 -1.62 -5.72 -18.32
CA ASP A 61 -1.01 -4.62 -17.57
C ASP A 61 -2.04 -4.03 -16.61
N LYS A 62 -3.30 -3.88 -17.06
CA LYS A 62 -4.44 -3.47 -16.23
C LYS A 62 -4.57 -4.35 -15.00
N ASN A 63 -4.62 -5.66 -15.21
CA ASN A 63 -4.81 -6.62 -14.12
C ASN A 63 -3.59 -6.65 -13.18
N ALA A 64 -2.37 -6.56 -13.73
CA ALA A 64 -1.16 -6.44 -12.92
C ALA A 64 -1.16 -5.16 -12.07
N PHE A 65 -1.48 -4.01 -12.68
CA PHE A 65 -1.50 -2.72 -11.99
C PHE A 65 -2.56 -2.69 -10.90
N ALA A 66 -3.79 -3.11 -11.21
CA ALA A 66 -4.87 -3.22 -10.23
C ALA A 66 -4.50 -4.15 -9.07
N GLY A 67 -3.81 -5.27 -9.36
CA GLY A 67 -3.28 -6.17 -8.34
C GLY A 67 -2.28 -5.49 -7.39
N LEU A 68 -1.34 -4.72 -7.94
CA LEU A 68 -0.34 -3.96 -7.17
C LEU A 68 -1.01 -2.87 -6.32
N ILE A 69 -1.94 -2.11 -6.89
CA ILE A 69 -2.69 -1.06 -6.17
C ILE A 69 -3.51 -1.68 -5.02
N ARG A 70 -4.28 -2.74 -5.30
CA ARG A 70 -5.08 -3.43 -4.28
C ARG A 70 -4.20 -3.91 -3.14
N MET A 71 -3.08 -4.56 -3.45
CA MET A 71 -2.13 -5.04 -2.46
C MET A 71 -1.55 -3.90 -1.62
N CYS A 72 -1.14 -2.80 -2.24
CA CYS A 72 -0.58 -1.65 -1.53
C CYS A 72 -1.62 -1.01 -0.59
N VAL A 73 -2.84 -0.79 -1.07
CA VAL A 73 -3.94 -0.20 -0.28
C VAL A 73 -4.22 -1.02 0.99
N HIS A 74 -4.38 -2.34 0.85
CA HIS A 74 -4.65 -3.20 2.00
C HIS A 74 -3.47 -3.26 2.95
N PHE A 75 -2.26 -3.46 2.41
CA PHE A 75 -1.06 -3.59 3.23
C PHE A 75 -0.76 -2.31 4.03
N GLU A 76 -0.93 -1.12 3.43
CA GLU A 76 -0.71 0.15 4.12
C GLU A 76 -1.70 0.36 5.27
N ILE A 77 -2.99 0.06 5.05
CA ILE A 77 -4.02 0.21 6.10
C ILE A 77 -3.75 -0.76 7.25
N GLU A 78 -3.49 -2.03 6.95
CA GLU A 78 -3.24 -3.07 7.95
C GLU A 78 -1.96 -2.81 8.73
N THR A 79 -0.89 -2.42 8.03
CA THR A 79 0.39 -2.10 8.67
C THR A 79 0.26 -0.87 9.57
N MET A 80 -0.45 0.17 9.13
CA MET A 80 -0.72 1.37 9.95
C MET A 80 -1.50 1.01 11.21
N ALA A 81 -2.59 0.26 11.07
CA ALA A 81 -3.42 -0.18 12.19
C ALA A 81 -2.62 -1.05 13.19
N PHE A 82 -1.83 -1.99 12.67
CA PHE A 82 -0.97 -2.84 13.49
C PHE A 82 0.07 -2.01 14.26
N MET A 83 0.78 -1.11 13.58
CA MET A 83 1.79 -0.26 14.21
C MET A 83 1.19 0.63 15.30
N GLN A 84 0.00 1.19 15.06
CA GLN A 84 -0.73 1.95 16.08
C GLN A 84 -1.07 1.05 17.27
N THR A 85 -1.66 -0.12 17.03
CA THR A 85 -2.04 -1.09 18.09
C THR A 85 -0.86 -1.46 18.98
N MET A 86 0.31 -1.65 18.39
CA MET A 86 1.55 -2.02 19.09
C MET A 86 2.32 -0.82 19.66
N GLY A 87 1.85 0.41 19.42
CA GLY A 87 2.53 1.64 19.86
C GLY A 87 3.86 1.91 19.15
N PHE A 88 4.05 1.40 17.94
CA PHE A 88 5.27 1.66 17.17
C PHE A 88 5.35 3.10 16.65
N PRO A 89 6.56 3.67 16.50
CA PRO A 89 6.75 5.00 15.91
C PRO A 89 6.52 4.96 14.40
N VAL A 90 5.26 5.06 13.97
CA VAL A 90 4.82 4.99 12.55
C VAL A 90 5.70 5.84 11.63
N GLU A 91 5.96 7.09 12.01
CA GLU A 91 6.74 8.05 11.20
C GLU A 91 8.16 7.58 10.88
N GLN A 92 8.72 6.67 11.67
CA GLN A 92 10.09 6.17 11.53
C GLN A 92 10.17 4.85 10.77
N ILE A 93 9.18 3.98 10.89
CA ILE A 93 9.28 2.58 10.44
C ILE A 93 8.28 2.17 9.36
N PHE A 94 7.17 2.90 9.20
CA PHE A 94 6.09 2.51 8.28
C PHE A 94 6.59 2.42 6.85
N THR A 95 7.21 3.50 6.44
CA THR A 95 7.86 3.76 5.16
C THR A 95 8.77 2.62 4.69
N SER A 96 9.71 2.20 5.53
CA SER A 96 10.67 1.13 5.22
C SER A 96 10.03 -0.26 5.23
N THR A 97 9.02 -0.47 6.08
CA THR A 97 8.25 -1.72 6.12
C THR A 97 7.49 -1.94 4.81
N VAL A 98 6.78 -0.90 4.35
CA VAL A 98 6.00 -0.97 3.12
C VAL A 98 6.90 -1.02 1.89
N ASP A 99 8.02 -0.28 1.83
CA ASP A 99 8.98 -0.34 0.71
C ASP A 99 9.55 -1.75 0.53
N LYS A 100 9.92 -2.42 1.63
CA LYS A 100 10.44 -3.79 1.58
C LYS A 100 9.41 -4.77 1.03
N PHE A 101 8.18 -4.70 1.54
CA PHE A 101 7.09 -5.59 1.12
C PHE A 101 6.69 -5.33 -0.33
N MET A 102 6.33 -4.08 -0.66
CA MET A 102 5.86 -3.72 -2.00
C MET A 102 6.95 -3.88 -3.05
N GLY A 103 8.20 -3.54 -2.72
CA GLY A 103 9.29 -3.67 -3.67
C GLY A 103 9.52 -5.12 -4.10
N GLN A 104 9.41 -6.08 -3.16
CA GLN A 104 9.57 -7.48 -3.49
C GLN A 104 8.38 -8.00 -4.31
N ASN A 105 7.16 -7.72 -3.85
CA ASN A 105 5.95 -8.17 -4.54
C ASN A 105 5.80 -7.58 -5.96
N THR A 106 6.23 -6.33 -6.16
CA THR A 106 6.24 -5.70 -7.49
C THR A 106 7.21 -6.40 -8.43
N VAL A 107 8.41 -6.72 -7.96
CA VAL A 107 9.39 -7.48 -8.74
C VAL A 107 8.84 -8.86 -9.08
N ASP A 108 8.31 -9.60 -8.11
CA ASP A 108 7.79 -10.95 -8.35
C ASP A 108 6.58 -10.96 -9.28
N SER A 109 5.75 -9.91 -9.26
CA SER A 109 4.58 -9.79 -10.14
C SER A 109 4.94 -9.47 -11.58
N LEU A 110 6.08 -8.79 -11.83
CA LEU A 110 6.38 -8.18 -13.12
C LEU A 110 7.59 -8.79 -13.84
N LYS A 111 8.57 -9.36 -13.13
CA LYS A 111 9.85 -9.80 -13.73
C LYS A 111 9.67 -10.82 -14.86
N ASP A 112 8.72 -11.74 -14.72
CA ASP A 112 8.46 -12.78 -15.73
C ASP A 112 7.61 -12.25 -16.90
N LEU A 113 6.78 -11.22 -16.65
CA LEU A 113 6.00 -10.54 -17.68
C LEU A 113 6.86 -9.61 -18.54
N TYR A 114 7.95 -9.09 -17.98
CA TYR A 114 8.83 -8.09 -18.57
C TYR A 114 10.31 -8.44 -18.35
N PRO A 115 10.80 -9.55 -18.95
CA PRO A 115 12.14 -10.07 -18.66
C PRO A 115 13.29 -9.14 -19.09
N ASN A 116 13.02 -8.21 -20.02
CA ASN A 116 13.99 -7.25 -20.52
C ASN A 116 14.02 -5.94 -19.71
N ILE A 117 13.13 -5.78 -18.74
CA ILE A 117 13.07 -4.58 -17.91
C ILE A 117 13.93 -4.77 -16.66
N PRO A 118 14.82 -3.82 -16.34
CA PRO A 118 15.67 -3.92 -15.16
C PRO A 118 14.86 -4.02 -13.85
N ILE A 119 15.32 -4.85 -12.91
CA ILE A 119 14.72 -4.98 -11.58
C ILE A 119 14.63 -3.62 -10.87
N SER A 120 15.61 -2.74 -11.06
CA SER A 120 15.60 -1.38 -10.51
C SER A 120 14.38 -0.59 -10.94
N THR A 121 13.93 -0.74 -12.20
CA THR A 121 12.73 -0.06 -12.71
C THR A 121 11.46 -0.55 -12.00
N PHE A 122 11.35 -1.83 -11.67
CA PHE A 122 10.23 -2.33 -10.87
C PHE A 122 10.26 -1.81 -9.43
N ARG A 123 11.46 -1.66 -8.84
CA ARG A 123 11.62 -1.07 -7.50
C ARG A 123 11.24 0.41 -7.49
N GLU A 124 11.56 1.15 -8.56
CA GLU A 124 11.10 2.53 -8.74
C GLU A 124 9.57 2.60 -8.85
N LEU A 125 8.96 1.77 -9.71
CA LEU A 125 7.50 1.67 -9.83
C LEU A 125 6.84 1.38 -8.49
N SER A 126 7.40 0.47 -7.69
CA SER A 126 6.89 0.16 -6.35
C SER A 126 6.88 1.38 -5.43
N LYS A 127 7.95 2.19 -5.43
CA LYS A 127 8.05 3.38 -4.58
C LYS A 127 7.05 4.45 -4.99
N ASP A 128 6.89 4.61 -6.30
CA ASP A 128 5.94 5.55 -6.87
C ASP A 128 4.48 5.13 -6.59
N ILE A 129 4.16 3.84 -6.70
CA ILE A 129 2.86 3.28 -6.28
C ILE A 129 2.62 3.53 -4.79
N GLN A 130 3.60 3.21 -3.94
CA GLN A 130 3.50 3.39 -2.50
C GLN A 130 3.22 4.84 -2.14
N LYS A 131 3.96 5.78 -2.75
CA LYS A 131 3.76 7.21 -2.50
C LYS A 131 2.36 7.67 -2.88
N ASP A 132 1.90 7.35 -4.09
CA ASP A 132 0.59 7.77 -4.58
C ASP A 132 -0.56 7.15 -3.77
N VAL A 133 -0.46 5.86 -3.44
CA VAL A 133 -1.43 5.16 -2.58
C VAL A 133 -1.46 5.80 -1.20
N TYR A 134 -0.31 6.06 -0.59
CA TYR A 134 -0.27 6.70 0.72
C TYR A 134 -0.87 8.11 0.70
N CYS A 135 -0.55 8.92 -0.31
CA CYS A 135 -1.13 10.26 -0.46
C CYS A 135 -2.66 10.19 -0.58
N TYR A 136 -3.18 9.25 -1.37
CA TYR A 136 -4.61 9.01 -1.50
C TYR A 136 -5.26 8.58 -0.17
N LEU A 137 -4.66 7.60 0.52
CA LEU A 137 -5.16 7.11 1.81
C LEU A 137 -5.09 8.18 2.88
N ARG A 138 -4.04 9.00 2.89
CA ARG A 138 -3.87 10.10 3.82
C ARG A 138 -4.99 11.12 3.70
N GLN A 139 -5.32 11.53 2.47
CA GLN A 139 -6.42 12.46 2.22
C GLN A 139 -7.79 11.85 2.58
N THR A 140 -7.97 10.55 2.35
CA THR A 140 -9.26 9.88 2.52
C THR A 140 -9.53 9.45 3.97
N LEU A 141 -8.48 9.03 4.69
CA LEU A 141 -8.56 8.43 6.03
C LEU A 141 -7.94 9.31 7.12
N ASN A 142 -7.51 10.53 6.78
CA ASN A 142 -6.84 11.46 7.68
C ASN A 142 -5.62 10.82 8.38
N LEU A 143 -4.73 10.21 7.59
CA LEU A 143 -3.50 9.63 8.11
C LEU A 143 -2.46 10.72 8.45
N PRO A 144 -1.45 10.41 9.29
CA PRO A 144 -0.34 11.33 9.54
C PRO A 144 0.43 11.66 8.26
N LYS A 145 1.27 12.71 8.31
CA LYS A 145 2.29 12.94 7.29
C LYS A 145 3.45 11.98 7.52
N LEU A 146 4.08 11.52 6.45
CA LEU A 146 5.34 10.78 6.51
C LEU A 146 6.47 11.60 5.92
N ALA A 147 7.71 11.20 6.15
CA ALA A 147 8.92 11.91 5.70
C ALA A 147 9.08 12.04 4.17
N TRP A 148 8.16 11.47 3.38
CA TRP A 148 8.15 11.56 1.91
C TRP A 148 7.17 12.59 1.34
N ASP A 149 6.35 13.20 2.20
CA ASP A 149 5.55 14.41 1.91
C ASP A 149 6.44 15.67 1.97
#